data_AF-A0A7W1QL50-F1
#
_entry.id   AF-A0A7W1QL50-F1
#
_cell.length_a   1.000
_cell.length_b   1.000
_cell.length_c   1.000
_cell.angle_alpha   90.00
_cell.angle_beta   90.00
_cell.angle_gamma   90.00
#
_symmetry.space_group_name_H-M   'P 1'
#
loop_
_entity.id
_entity.type
_entity.pdbx_description
1 polymer ?
#
loop_
_entity_poly.entity_id
_entity_poly.type
_entity_poly.pdbx_seq_one_letter_code
_entity_poly.pdbx_strand_id
1 'polypeptide(L)'
;MPLLLGLRWTLTTSTRAMRRLVALVVEQLGPLLALRSPVELVLLAVAAGLAEELLFRGVMQAGLARVLPEWGAVLVTGAAFGLAHFITPAYALLAGVAGVYLGGLFWLEGSLTAPIVAHAFYDIVALNYVARLSRSPVHRYEDSGR
;
A
#
# COMPACT_ATOMS: atom_id res chain seq x y z
N MET A 1 -13.94 -4.87 -2.11
CA MET A 1 -12.62 -4.37 -2.56
C MET A 1 -11.54 -5.35 -2.11
N PRO A 2 -10.95 -6.16 -3.02
CA PRO A 2 -9.94 -7.19 -2.71
C PRO A 2 -8.78 -6.71 -1.83
N LEU A 3 -8.30 -5.48 -2.04
CA LEU A 3 -7.20 -4.89 -1.26
C LEU A 3 -7.52 -4.81 0.24
N LEU A 4 -8.77 -4.48 0.62
CA LEU A 4 -9.18 -4.43 2.04
C LEU A 4 -9.27 -5.81 2.68
N LEU A 5 -9.60 -6.85 1.89
CA LEU A 5 -9.55 -8.23 2.36
C LEU A 5 -8.10 -8.66 2.63
N GLY A 6 -7.18 -8.28 1.74
CA GLY A 6 -5.75 -8.46 1.93
C GLY A 6 -5.21 -7.73 3.16
N LEU A 7 -5.63 -6.49 3.39
CA LEU A 7 -5.30 -5.72 4.60
C LEU A 7 -5.81 -6.43 5.86
N ARG A 8 -7.10 -6.80 5.89
CA ARG A 8 -7.67 -7.52 7.03
C ARG A 8 -6.94 -8.82 7.31
N TRP A 9 -6.62 -9.61 6.27
CA TRP A 9 -5.85 -10.83 6.44
C TRP A 9 -4.46 -10.54 7.01
N THR A 10 -3.77 -9.53 6.48
CA THR A 10 -2.46 -9.07 6.97
C THR A 10 -2.50 -8.71 8.46
N LEU A 11 -3.55 -8.03 8.90
CA LEU A 11 -3.71 -7.61 10.30
C LEU A 11 -4.16 -8.72 11.25
N THR A 12 -4.85 -9.75 10.75
CA THR A 12 -5.43 -10.82 11.59
C THR A 12 -4.63 -12.12 11.59
N THR A 13 -3.74 -12.30 10.62
CA THR A 13 -2.99 -13.57 10.48
C THR A 13 -1.91 -13.74 11.54
N SER A 14 -1.73 -14.97 11.99
CA SER A 14 -0.76 -15.35 13.04
C SER A 14 0.59 -15.82 12.48
N THR A 15 0.95 -15.43 11.25
CA THR A 15 2.27 -15.76 10.71
C THR A 15 3.35 -14.82 11.26
N ARG A 16 4.55 -15.34 11.51
CA ARG A 16 5.68 -14.53 12.03
C ARG A 16 6.08 -13.42 11.05
N ALA A 17 6.08 -13.71 9.75
CA ALA A 17 6.42 -12.74 8.72
C ALA A 17 5.49 -11.53 8.73
N MET A 18 4.17 -11.77 8.85
CA MET A 18 3.21 -10.69 8.80
C MET A 18 3.19 -9.85 10.07
N ARG A 19 3.28 -10.49 11.25
CA ARG A 19 3.44 -9.75 12.51
C ARG A 19 4.68 -8.85 12.48
N ARG A 20 5.80 -9.35 11.94
CA ARG A 20 7.02 -8.55 11.80
C ARG A 20 6.80 -7.37 10.84
N LEU A 21 6.12 -7.59 9.72
CA LEU A 21 5.78 -6.50 8.79
C LEU A 21 4.94 -5.42 9.46
N VAL A 22 3.82 -5.81 10.09
CA VAL A 22 2.93 -4.86 10.77
C VAL A 22 3.68 -4.11 11.87
N ALA A 23 4.49 -4.81 12.67
CA ALA A 23 5.32 -4.18 13.70
C ALA A 23 6.28 -3.13 13.12
N LEU A 24 7.02 -3.48 12.06
CA LEU A 24 7.96 -2.55 11.41
C LEU A 24 7.26 -1.32 10.83
N VAL A 25 6.10 -1.50 10.19
CA VAL A 25 5.31 -0.39 9.63
C VAL A 25 4.82 0.54 10.75
N VAL A 26 4.30 -0.04 11.84
CA VAL A 26 3.80 0.71 13.00
C VAL A 26 4.95 1.42 13.72
N GLU A 27 6.12 0.79 13.85
CA GLU A 27 7.30 1.38 14.49
C GLU A 27 7.87 2.55 13.67
N GLN A 28 8.00 2.38 12.35
CA GLN A 28 8.63 3.39 11.49
C GLN A 28 7.69 4.53 11.10
N LEU A 29 6.46 4.23 10.70
CA LEU A 29 5.52 5.23 10.18
C LEU A 29 4.55 5.70 11.25
N GLY A 30 4.22 4.83 12.20
CA GLY A 30 3.20 5.10 13.21
C GLY A 30 3.37 6.40 14.00
N PRO A 31 4.56 6.71 14.55
CA PRO A 31 4.79 7.98 15.24
C PRO A 31 4.54 9.20 14.35
N LEU A 32 4.99 9.16 13.09
CA LEU A 32 4.81 10.25 12.13
C LEU A 32 3.34 10.44 11.75
N LEU A 33 2.61 9.33 11.54
CA LEU A 33 1.20 9.35 11.18
C LEU A 33 0.29 9.72 12.36
N ALA A 34 0.67 9.34 13.59
CA ALA A 34 -0.08 9.66 14.80
C ALA A 34 -0.18 11.16 15.06
N LEU A 35 0.83 11.93 14.63
CA LEU A 35 0.88 13.39 14.73
C LEU A 35 -0.04 14.11 13.73
N ARG A 36 -0.58 13.40 12.72
CA ARG A 36 -1.39 13.99 11.64
C ARG A 36 -2.88 13.89 11.92
N SER A 37 -3.61 14.93 11.57
CA SER A 37 -5.07 14.93 11.56
C SER A 37 -5.61 13.89 10.56
N PRO A 38 -6.85 13.39 10.75
CA PRO A 38 -7.47 12.49 9.77
C PRO A 38 -7.53 13.08 8.36
N VAL A 39 -7.71 14.40 8.24
CA VAL A 39 -7.75 15.10 6.95
C VAL A 39 -6.38 15.06 6.26
N GLU A 40 -5.29 15.33 6.98
CA GLU A 40 -3.93 15.20 6.43
C GLU A 40 -3.64 13.77 5.96
N LEU A 41 -4.10 12.75 6.70
CA LEU A 41 -3.94 11.35 6.30
C LEU A 41 -4.72 11.02 5.02
N VAL A 42 -5.93 11.56 4.86
CA VAL A 42 -6.72 11.39 3.62
C VAL A 42 -6.03 12.07 2.45
N LEU A 43 -5.54 13.30 2.64
CA LEU A 43 -4.81 14.02 1.59
C LEU A 43 -3.54 13.29 1.18
N LEU A 44 -2.79 12.75 2.15
CA LEU A 44 -1.60 11.95 1.90
C LEU A 44 -1.93 10.69 1.09
N ALA A 45 -2.96 9.95 1.48
CA ALA A 45 -3.39 8.75 0.77
C ALA A 45 -3.86 9.03 -0.67
N VAL A 46 -4.62 10.12 -0.88
CA VAL A 46 -5.07 10.52 -2.21
C VAL A 46 -3.88 10.96 -3.07
N ALA A 47 -2.95 11.74 -2.52
CA ALA A 47 -1.77 12.19 -3.24
C ALA A 47 -0.85 11.01 -3.61
N ALA A 48 -0.62 10.07 -2.68
CA ALA A 48 0.15 8.87 -2.91
C ALA A 48 -0.50 7.99 -3.99
N GLY A 49 -1.78 7.63 -3.82
CA GLY A 49 -2.51 6.82 -4.79
C GLY A 49 -2.53 7.44 -6.18
N LEU A 50 -2.74 8.76 -6.29
CA LEU A 50 -2.68 9.46 -7.58
C LEU A 50 -1.27 9.39 -8.20
N ALA A 51 -0.24 9.78 -7.45
CA ALA A 51 1.13 9.87 -7.95
C ALA A 51 1.68 8.48 -8.36
N GLU A 52 1.43 7.47 -7.53
CA GLU A 52 1.88 6.11 -7.78
C GLU A 52 1.15 5.50 -8.98
N GLU A 53 -0.17 5.64 -9.09
CA GLU A 53 -0.88 5.10 -10.25
C GLU A 53 -0.51 5.82 -11.56
N LEU A 54 -0.28 7.14 -11.53
CA LEU A 54 0.24 7.85 -12.70
C LEU A 54 1.60 7.32 -13.14
N LEU A 55 2.53 7.11 -12.21
CA LEU A 55 3.86 6.61 -12.50
C LEU A 55 3.84 5.16 -12.98
N PHE A 56 3.26 4.26 -12.19
CA PHE A 56 3.34 2.84 -12.47
C PHE A 56 2.40 2.45 -13.63
N ARG A 57 1.18 2.98 -13.70
CA ARG A 57 0.20 2.53 -14.71
C ARG A 57 0.23 3.45 -15.92
N GLY A 58 0.15 4.75 -15.67
CA GLY A 58 0.11 5.77 -16.73
C GLY A 58 1.42 5.88 -17.53
N VAL A 59 2.57 5.71 -16.88
CA VAL A 59 3.89 5.80 -17.55
C VAL A 59 4.49 4.42 -17.79
N MET A 60 4.75 3.65 -16.74
CA MET A 60 5.51 2.40 -16.86
C MET A 60 4.72 1.28 -17.56
N GLN A 61 3.53 0.93 -17.08
CA GLN A 61 2.72 -0.13 -17.69
C GLN A 61 2.30 0.23 -19.11
N ALA A 62 1.78 1.45 -19.32
CA ALA A 62 1.41 1.92 -20.66
C ALA A 62 2.61 1.99 -21.61
N GLY A 63 3.80 2.33 -21.12
CA GLY A 63 5.05 2.30 -21.89
C GLY A 63 5.46 0.87 -22.27
N LEU A 64 5.43 -0.06 -21.31
CA LEU A 64 5.77 -1.46 -21.50
C LEU A 64 4.78 -2.16 -22.45
N ALA A 65 3.49 -1.81 -22.40
CA ALA A 65 2.45 -2.35 -23.29
C ALA A 65 2.71 -2.05 -24.78
N ARG A 66 3.60 -1.11 -25.10
CA ARG A 66 4.03 -0.85 -26.50
C ARG A 66 4.98 -1.92 -27.04
N VAL A 67 5.63 -2.68 -26.16
CA VAL A 67 6.69 -3.66 -26.54
C VAL A 67 6.47 -5.05 -25.94
N LEU A 68 5.60 -5.19 -24.95
CA LEU A 68 5.18 -6.45 -24.33
C LEU A 68 3.69 -6.68 -24.57
N PRO A 69 3.20 -7.94 -24.55
CA PRO A 69 1.78 -8.17 -24.41
C PRO A 69 1.26 -7.56 -23.09
N GLU A 70 -0.01 -7.12 -23.08
CA GLU A 70 -0.61 -6.41 -21.94
C GLU A 70 -0.43 -7.13 -20.60
N TRP A 71 -0.68 -8.44 -20.57
CA TRP A 71 -0.47 -9.25 -19.36
C TRP A 71 0.99 -9.21 -18.88
N GLY A 72 1.95 -9.14 -19.80
CA GLY A 72 3.37 -9.01 -19.49
C GLY A 72 3.71 -7.64 -18.90
N ALA A 73 3.15 -6.57 -19.45
CA ALA A 73 3.29 -5.22 -18.91
C ALA A 73 2.72 -5.11 -17.49
N VAL A 74 1.56 -5.73 -17.22
CA VAL A 74 0.96 -5.82 -15.89
C VAL A 74 1.89 -6.53 -14.90
N LEU A 75 2.43 -7.70 -15.27
CA LEU A 75 3.30 -8.48 -14.37
C LEU A 75 4.62 -7.76 -14.07
N VAL A 76 5.26 -7.18 -15.09
CA VAL A 76 6.54 -6.46 -14.92
C VAL A 76 6.34 -5.21 -14.06
N THR A 77 5.29 -4.44 -14.32
CA THR A 77 4.96 -3.24 -13.52
C THR A 77 4.59 -3.63 -12.10
N GLY A 78 3.81 -4.70 -11.90
CA GLY A 78 3.47 -5.22 -10.58
C GLY A 78 4.72 -5.66 -9.79
N ALA A 79 5.68 -6.34 -10.44
CA ALA A 79 6.95 -6.67 -9.82
C ALA A 79 7.75 -5.43 -9.43
N ALA A 80 7.83 -4.42 -10.31
CA ALA A 80 8.49 -3.15 -10.02
C ALA A 80 7.84 -2.41 -8.83
N PHE A 81 6.50 -2.39 -8.77
CA PHE A 81 5.75 -1.84 -7.65
C PHE A 81 6.10 -2.55 -6.33
N GLY A 82 6.17 -3.89 -6.36
CA GLY A 82 6.59 -4.68 -5.19
C GLY A 82 8.02 -4.37 -4.75
N LEU A 83 8.95 -4.23 -5.69
CA LEU A 83 10.34 -3.87 -5.40
C LEU A 83 10.49 -2.46 -4.82
N ALA A 84 9.65 -1.50 -5.25
CA ALA A 84 9.63 -0.17 -4.66
C ALA A 84 9.20 -0.18 -3.18
N HIS A 85 8.49 -1.23 -2.75
CA HIS A 85 7.99 -1.42 -1.38
C HIS A 85 8.81 -2.43 -0.55
N PHE A 86 10.09 -2.60 -0.88
CA PHE A 86 10.94 -3.61 -0.23
C PHE A 86 11.40 -3.20 1.17
N ILE A 87 10.51 -3.26 2.16
CA ILE A 87 10.86 -3.21 3.60
C ILE A 87 11.14 -4.62 4.12
N THR A 88 10.33 -5.58 3.67
CA THR A 88 10.53 -7.01 3.91
C THR A 88 10.14 -7.77 2.65
N PRO A 89 10.64 -9.00 2.43
CA PRO A 89 10.21 -9.82 1.30
C PRO A 89 8.69 -10.04 1.28
N ALA A 90 8.05 -10.16 2.45
CA ALA A 90 6.61 -10.28 2.56
C ALA A 90 5.88 -9.02 2.08
N TYR A 91 6.40 -7.83 2.41
CA TYR A 91 5.80 -6.58 1.96
C TYR A 91 5.97 -6.39 0.46
N ALA A 92 7.17 -6.65 -0.07
CA ALA A 92 7.42 -6.58 -1.50
C ALA A 92 6.50 -7.53 -2.29
N LEU A 93 6.28 -8.75 -1.79
CA LEU A 93 5.36 -9.69 -2.41
C LEU A 93 3.91 -9.21 -2.35
N LEU A 94 3.42 -8.75 -1.19
CA LEU A 94 2.06 -8.24 -1.05
C LEU A 94 1.81 -7.01 -1.92
N ALA A 95 2.74 -6.06 -1.89
CA ALA A 95 2.69 -4.86 -2.71
C ALA A 95 2.74 -5.23 -4.20
N GLY A 96 3.57 -6.21 -4.59
CA GLY A 96 3.60 -6.69 -5.98
C GLY A 96 2.29 -7.33 -6.43
N VAL A 97 1.64 -8.13 -5.57
CA VAL A 97 0.31 -8.70 -5.84
C VAL A 97 -0.76 -7.62 -5.94
N ALA A 98 -0.77 -6.64 -5.03
CA ALA A 98 -1.61 -5.45 -5.15
C ALA A 98 -1.30 -4.68 -6.45
N GLY A 99 -0.03 -4.63 -6.81
CA GLY A 99 0.52 -4.03 -8.01
C GLY A 99 -0.11 -4.61 -9.28
N VAL A 100 -0.09 -5.93 -9.40
CA VAL A 100 -0.72 -6.71 -10.47
C VAL A 100 -2.23 -6.51 -10.49
N TYR A 101 -2.89 -6.50 -9.32
CA TYR A 101 -4.34 -6.26 -9.24
C TYR A 101 -4.73 -4.88 -9.81
N LEU A 102 -4.05 -3.81 -9.38
CA LEU A 102 -4.29 -2.46 -9.85
C LEU A 102 -3.95 -2.31 -11.35
N GLY A 103 -2.88 -2.96 -11.80
CA GLY A 103 -2.53 -3.01 -13.22
C GLY A 103 -3.58 -3.74 -14.07
N GLY A 104 -4.20 -4.79 -13.52
CA GLY A 104 -5.33 -5.48 -14.13
C GLY A 104 -6.58 -4.61 -14.20
N LEU A 105 -6.89 -3.81 -13.17
CA LEU A 105 -7.98 -2.83 -13.23
C LEU A 105 -7.74 -1.82 -14.35
N PHE A 106 -6.51 -1.28 -14.45
CA PHE A 106 -6.16 -0.35 -15.52
C PHE A 106 -6.33 -0.99 -16.91
N TRP A 107 -5.88 -2.23 -17.08
CA TRP A 107 -6.00 -2.94 -18.34
C TRP A 107 -7.46 -3.19 -18.74
N LEU A 108 -8.31 -3.61 -17.80
CA LEU A 108 -9.71 -3.94 -18.08
C LEU A 108 -10.59 -2.71 -18.34
N GLU A 109 -10.38 -1.63 -17.58
CA GLU A 109 -11.18 -0.41 -17.67
C GLU A 109 -10.65 0.59 -18.69
N GLY A 110 -9.37 0.53 -19.03
CA GLY A 110 -8.69 1.50 -19.90
C GLY A 110 -8.56 2.91 -19.29
N SER A 111 -8.86 3.07 -18.00
CA SER A 111 -8.81 4.34 -17.27
C SER A 111 -8.05 4.22 -15.96
N LEU A 112 -7.34 5.28 -15.58
CA LEU A 112 -6.64 5.36 -14.29
C LEU A 112 -7.59 5.61 -13.11
N THR A 113 -8.85 5.97 -13.35
CA THR A 113 -9.79 6.30 -12.26
C THR A 113 -9.99 5.11 -11.31
N ALA A 114 -10.23 3.92 -11.85
CA ALA A 114 -10.46 2.72 -11.03
C ALA A 114 -9.25 2.36 -10.14
N PRO A 115 -8.00 2.25 -10.66
CA PRO A 115 -6.86 1.97 -9.80
C PRO A 115 -6.56 3.11 -8.82
N ILE A 116 -6.69 4.39 -9.22
CA ILE A 116 -6.45 5.53 -8.31
C ILE A 116 -7.41 5.48 -7.11
N VAL A 117 -8.70 5.29 -7.37
CA VAL A 117 -9.71 5.24 -6.29
C VAL A 117 -9.48 4.02 -5.40
N ALA A 118 -9.19 2.85 -5.98
CA ALA A 118 -8.93 1.64 -5.22
C ALA A 118 -7.69 1.77 -4.31
N HIS A 119 -6.60 2.33 -4.85
CA HIS A 119 -5.35 2.54 -4.11
C HIS A 119 -5.52 3.59 -3.01
N ALA A 120 -6.01 4.78 -3.34
CA ALA A 120 -6.22 5.84 -2.37
C ALA A 120 -7.16 5.39 -1.23
N PHE A 121 -8.22 4.65 -1.55
CA PHE A 121 -9.13 4.14 -0.53
C PHE A 121 -8.47 3.09 0.39
N TYR A 122 -7.65 2.20 -0.17
CA TYR A 122 -6.85 1.26 0.62
C TYR A 122 -5.92 2.01 1.58
N ASP A 123 -5.20 3.02 1.10
CA ASP A 123 -4.27 3.81 1.91
C ASP A 123 -4.96 4.63 2.99
N ILE A 124 -6.12 5.22 2.68
CA ILE A 124 -6.94 5.91 3.70
C ILE A 124 -7.19 4.97 4.88
N VAL A 125 -7.62 3.73 4.62
CA VAL A 125 -7.90 2.76 5.67
C VAL A 125 -6.62 2.33 6.38
N ALA A 126 -5.56 2.00 5.64
CA ALA A 126 -4.31 1.50 6.19
C ALA A 126 -3.59 2.54 7.06
N LEU A 127 -3.42 3.77 6.57
CA LEU A 127 -2.74 4.86 7.29
C LEU A 127 -3.51 5.26 8.55
N ASN A 128 -4.84 5.37 8.47
CA ASN A 128 -5.66 5.66 9.66
C ASN A 128 -5.59 4.54 10.70
N TYR A 129 -5.53 3.28 10.27
CA TYR A 129 -5.40 2.15 11.17
C TYR A 129 -4.04 2.17 11.90
N VAL A 130 -2.95 2.38 11.17
CA VAL A 130 -1.60 2.51 11.75
C VAL A 130 -1.53 3.69 12.72
N ALA A 131 -2.05 4.86 12.35
CA ALA A 131 -2.08 6.04 13.23
C ALA A 131 -2.86 5.77 14.54
N ARG A 132 -3.96 5.00 14.49
CA ARG A 132 -4.74 4.62 15.68
C ARG A 132 -3.97 3.67 16.60
N LEU A 133 -3.27 2.68 16.03
CA LEU A 133 -2.43 1.78 16.81
C LEU A 133 -1.34 2.54 17.57
N SER A 134 -0.65 3.48 16.92
CA SER A 134 0.41 4.26 17.54
C SER A 134 -0.07 5.30 18.55
N ARG A 135 -1.33 5.74 18.46
CA ARG A 135 -1.96 6.59 19.49
C ARG A 135 -2.35 5.84 20.76
N SER A 136 -2.46 4.51 20.69
CA SER A 136 -2.98 3.71 21.79
C SER A 136 -1.98 3.68 22.98
N PRO A 137 -2.45 3.86 24.23
CA PRO A 137 -1.59 4.09 25.39
C PRO A 137 -0.65 2.91 25.77
N VAL A 138 -0.84 1.72 25.18
CA VAL A 138 0.03 0.55 25.40
C VAL A 138 1.50 0.86 25.03
N HIS A 139 1.74 1.68 24.00
CA HIS A 139 3.11 2.07 23.61
C HIS A 139 3.70 3.19 24.48
N ARG A 140 2.87 3.96 25.19
CA ARG A 140 3.32 5.09 26.02
C ARG A 140 3.92 4.62 27.35
N TYR A 141 3.56 3.41 27.82
CA TYR A 141 4.03 2.85 29.09
C TYR A 141 5.46 2.28 29.02
N GLU A 142 5.87 1.73 27.88
CA GLU A 142 7.25 1.24 27.69
C GLU A 142 8.28 2.36 27.57
N ASP A 143 7.86 3.56 27.12
CA ASP A 143 8.73 4.72 26.91
C ASP A 143 8.84 5.62 28.16
N SER A 144 7.85 5.58 29.07
CA SER A 144 7.88 6.33 30.34
C SER A 144 8.52 5.56 31.51
N GLY A 145 8.96 4.32 31.27
CA GLY A 145 9.52 3.41 32.27
C GLY A 145 11.04 3.29 32.25
N ARG A 146 11.75 4.15 31.52
CA ARG A 146 13.22 4.24 31.50
C ARG A 146 13.71 5.55 32.11
#